data_AF-A0A818TL57-F1
#
_entry.id   AF-A0A818TL57-F1
#
_cell.length_a   1.000
_cell.length_b   1.000
_cell.length_c   1.000
_cell.angle_alpha   90.00
_cell.angle_beta   90.00
_cell.angle_gamma   90.00
#
_symmetry.space_group_name_H-M   'P 1'
#
loop_
_entity.id
_entity.type
_entity.pdbx_description
1 polymer ?
#
loop_
_entity_poly.entity_id
_entity_poly.type
_entity_poly.pdbx_seq_one_letter_code
_entity_poly.pdbx_strand_id
1 'polypeptide(L)'
;MASIDNHDSKLQEDIKKCELSTRIDLNNRALTDKDMNIVIESAIINKRCSSLWLYDNMFTSRGARILADNIGNNNTLQELFLDGNQILDIGVHYLSLILNHSTLISLSLSENNITDQGAEYLAEILKTNRTLRRLWLYHNRIGDHGMKMFANILTKHNTTLEWLDLRSNKLITDVSVDALILMIESNHSLKKFWMEYCNLSYECKAKLRQLAKSKTNFELGA
;
A
#
# COMPACT_ATOMS: atom_id res chain seq x y z
N MET A 1 36.76 -1.99 3.82
CA MET A 1 36.19 -3.36 3.78
C MET A 1 35.54 -3.73 5.11
N ALA A 2 36.16 -3.51 6.28
CA ALA A 2 35.57 -3.86 7.58
C ALA A 2 34.24 -3.18 7.99
N SER A 3 33.81 -2.08 7.35
CA SER A 3 32.57 -1.37 7.73
C SER A 3 31.30 -1.88 7.03
N ILE A 4 31.45 -2.49 5.84
CA ILE A 4 30.33 -3.03 5.05
C ILE A 4 29.94 -4.40 5.64
N ASP A 5 30.93 -5.25 5.87
CA ASP A 5 30.72 -6.58 6.47
C ASP A 5 30.04 -6.51 7.86
N ASN A 6 30.32 -5.46 8.63
CA ASN A 6 29.71 -5.25 9.95
C ASN A 6 28.25 -4.77 9.87
N HIS A 7 27.86 -4.03 8.83
CA HIS A 7 26.47 -3.61 8.63
C HIS A 7 25.59 -4.80 8.23
N ASP A 8 26.03 -5.54 7.22
CA ASP A 8 25.31 -6.71 6.69
C ASP A 8 25.17 -7.78 7.76
N SER A 9 26.25 -8.08 8.49
CA SER A 9 26.23 -9.05 9.60
C SER A 9 25.26 -8.63 10.70
N LYS A 10 25.21 -7.34 11.05
CA LYS A 10 24.27 -6.83 12.06
C LYS A 10 22.82 -6.92 11.60
N LEU A 11 22.54 -6.60 10.33
CA LEU A 11 21.19 -6.73 9.77
C LEU A 11 20.72 -8.20 9.77
N GLN A 12 21.59 -9.12 9.35
CA GLN A 12 21.31 -10.55 9.40
C GLN A 12 21.07 -11.03 10.84
N GLU A 13 21.88 -10.59 11.81
CA GLU A 13 21.71 -10.95 13.22
C GLU A 13 20.39 -10.42 13.79
N ASP A 14 20.00 -9.19 13.43
CA ASP A 14 18.75 -8.59 13.90
C ASP A 14 17.51 -9.29 13.31
N ILE A 15 17.58 -9.71 12.04
CA ILE A 15 16.52 -10.55 11.45
C ILE A 15 16.51 -11.93 12.10
N LYS A 16 17.69 -12.50 12.39
CA LYS A 16 17.82 -13.79 13.08
C LYS A 16 17.18 -13.80 14.46
N LYS A 17 17.32 -12.71 15.22
CA LYS A 17 16.61 -12.55 16.51
C LYS A 17 15.09 -12.64 16.37
N CYS A 18 14.57 -12.35 15.17
CA CYS A 18 13.16 -12.46 14.83
C CYS A 18 12.77 -13.81 14.19
N GLU A 19 13.64 -14.82 14.09
CA GLU A 19 13.37 -16.11 13.40
C GLU A 19 12.21 -16.94 13.99
N LEU A 20 11.87 -16.70 15.26
CA LEU A 20 10.73 -17.32 15.94
C LEU A 20 9.44 -16.50 15.78
N SER A 21 9.55 -15.26 15.31
CA SER A 21 8.44 -14.36 15.04
C SER A 21 8.01 -14.46 13.57
N THR A 22 6.70 -14.38 13.32
CA THR A 22 6.18 -14.23 11.95
C THR A 22 6.17 -12.76 11.51
N ARG A 23 6.43 -11.83 12.44
CA ARG A 23 6.62 -10.41 12.15
C ARG A 23 8.09 -10.04 12.21
N ILE A 24 8.58 -9.39 11.16
CA ILE A 24 9.93 -8.86 11.07
C ILE A 24 9.85 -7.34 10.99
N ASP A 25 10.42 -6.67 11.99
CA ASP A 25 10.43 -5.22 12.14
C ASP A 25 11.80 -4.64 11.82
N LEU A 26 11.87 -3.92 10.70
CA LEU A 26 13.08 -3.30 10.19
C LEU A 26 12.89 -1.80 9.94
N ASN A 27 12.00 -1.18 10.72
CA ASN A 27 11.64 0.23 10.58
C ASN A 27 12.77 1.15 11.01
N ASN A 28 12.90 2.31 10.35
CA ASN A 28 13.79 3.39 10.80
C ASN A 28 15.26 2.96 10.92
N ARG A 29 15.76 2.18 9.93
CA ARG A 29 17.11 1.60 9.96
C ARG A 29 18.06 2.15 8.89
N ALA A 30 17.60 3.15 8.12
CA ALA A 30 18.33 3.70 6.98
C ALA A 30 18.75 2.63 5.95
N LEU A 31 17.93 1.57 5.80
CA LEU A 31 18.16 0.52 4.82
C LEU A 31 17.98 1.05 3.41
N THR A 32 18.82 0.59 2.49
CA THR A 32 18.87 0.99 1.09
C THR A 32 18.53 -0.19 0.18
N ASP A 33 18.44 0.04 -1.13
CA ASP A 33 18.20 -1.03 -2.11
C ASP A 33 19.22 -2.18 -2.04
N LYS A 34 20.43 -1.95 -1.52
CA LYS A 34 21.45 -2.99 -1.35
C LYS A 34 21.06 -3.99 -0.27
N ASP A 35 20.44 -3.49 0.79
CA ASP A 35 20.05 -4.25 1.97
C ASP A 35 18.80 -5.10 1.68
N MET A 36 18.03 -4.76 0.65
CA MET A 36 16.84 -5.51 0.25
C MET A 36 17.13 -6.98 -0.05
N ASN A 37 18.30 -7.30 -0.61
CA ASN A 37 18.70 -8.70 -0.82
C ASN A 37 18.84 -9.46 0.50
N ILE A 38 19.46 -8.82 1.51
CA ILE A 38 19.60 -9.41 2.85
C ILE A 38 18.23 -9.58 3.50
N VAL A 39 17.35 -8.57 3.36
CA VAL A 39 15.96 -8.64 3.83
C VAL A 39 15.24 -9.82 3.18
N ILE A 40 15.31 -9.98 1.86
CA ILE A 40 14.67 -11.10 1.15
C ILE A 40 15.22 -12.43 1.64
N GLU A 41 16.54 -12.60 1.64
CA GLU A 41 17.19 -13.85 2.02
C GLU A 41 16.86 -14.25 3.46
N SER A 42 16.86 -13.28 4.38
CA SER A 42 16.74 -13.56 5.81
C SER A 42 15.29 -13.57 6.28
N ALA A 43 14.45 -12.69 5.72
CA ALA A 43 13.05 -12.53 6.15
C ALA A 43 12.07 -13.38 5.32
N ILE A 44 12.31 -13.55 4.02
CA ILE A 44 11.30 -14.06 3.08
C ILE A 44 11.57 -15.51 2.69
N ILE A 45 12.83 -15.88 2.49
CA ILE A 45 13.22 -17.26 2.16
C ILE A 45 12.95 -18.22 3.33
N ASN A 46 12.96 -17.75 4.58
CA ASN A 46 12.65 -18.58 5.75
C ASN A 46 11.19 -19.09 5.79
N LYS A 47 10.31 -18.60 4.90
CA LYS A 47 8.89 -18.96 4.77
C LYS A 47 8.13 -18.94 6.10
N ARG A 48 8.48 -18.01 7.00
CA ARG A 48 7.77 -17.78 8.27
C ARG A 48 7.27 -16.36 8.39
N CYS A 49 7.91 -15.41 7.71
CA CYS A 49 7.46 -14.02 7.73
C CYS A 49 6.07 -13.91 7.10
N SER A 50 5.12 -13.48 7.93
CA SER A 50 3.77 -13.10 7.54
C SER A 50 3.56 -11.59 7.55
N SER A 51 4.40 -10.83 8.26
CA SER A 51 4.29 -9.37 8.38
C SER A 51 5.67 -8.73 8.32
N LEU A 52 5.95 -8.00 7.24
CA LEU A 52 7.24 -7.34 6.99
C LEU A 52 7.08 -5.82 7.08
N TRP A 53 7.78 -5.23 8.04
CA TRP A 53 7.72 -3.81 8.36
C TRP A 53 9.04 -3.16 7.93
N LEU A 54 8.98 -2.27 6.95
CA LEU A 54 10.12 -1.58 6.34
C LEU A 54 9.93 -0.06 6.30
N TYR A 55 9.14 0.47 7.24
CA TYR A 55 8.77 1.87 7.32
C TYR A 55 10.01 2.76 7.54
N ASP A 56 10.00 3.97 6.99
CA ASP A 56 11.04 4.99 7.19
C ASP A 56 12.46 4.48 6.90
N ASN A 57 12.65 3.94 5.71
CA ASN A 57 13.95 3.54 5.18
C ASN A 57 14.27 4.35 3.90
N MET A 58 15.33 3.98 3.20
CA MET A 58 15.79 4.62 1.97
C MET A 58 15.62 3.70 0.75
N PHE A 59 14.62 2.81 0.78
CA PHE A 59 14.31 1.97 -0.38
C PHE A 59 13.74 2.83 -1.50
N THR A 60 14.27 2.67 -2.70
CA THR A 60 13.74 3.30 -3.91
C THR A 60 12.86 2.31 -4.67
N SER A 61 12.32 2.74 -5.80
CA SER A 61 11.65 1.83 -6.75
C SER A 61 12.53 0.65 -7.19
N ARG A 62 13.87 0.75 -7.13
CA ARG A 62 14.76 -0.38 -7.37
C ARG A 62 14.66 -1.42 -6.25
N GLY A 63 14.61 -1.02 -4.99
CA GLY A 63 14.37 -1.92 -3.86
C GLY A 63 13.01 -2.60 -3.97
N ALA A 64 11.97 -1.86 -4.36
CA ALA A 64 10.64 -2.43 -4.62
C ALA A 64 10.66 -3.48 -5.76
N ARG A 65 11.44 -3.25 -6.83
CA ARG A 65 11.66 -4.23 -7.89
C ARG A 65 12.34 -5.50 -7.37
N ILE A 66 13.42 -5.34 -6.62
CA ILE A 66 14.17 -6.46 -6.03
C ILE A 66 13.24 -7.29 -5.12
N LEU A 67 12.41 -6.64 -4.31
CA LEU A 67 11.38 -7.30 -3.52
C LEU A 67 10.40 -8.07 -4.43
N ALA A 68 9.76 -7.40 -5.38
CA ALA A 68 8.78 -8.01 -6.29
C ALA A 68 9.33 -9.24 -7.03
N ASP A 69 10.54 -9.15 -7.58
CA ASP A 69 11.20 -10.22 -8.33
C ASP A 69 11.41 -11.49 -7.47
N ASN A 70 11.48 -11.34 -6.14
CA ASN A 70 11.80 -12.45 -5.22
C ASN A 70 10.62 -12.91 -4.36
N ILE A 71 9.52 -12.15 -4.26
CA ILE A 71 8.36 -12.52 -3.43
C ILE A 71 7.19 -13.12 -4.20
N GLY A 72 7.26 -13.20 -5.54
CA GLY A 72 6.16 -13.72 -6.37
C GLY A 72 5.71 -15.15 -6.06
N ASN A 73 6.56 -15.97 -5.42
CA ASN A 73 6.24 -17.34 -4.96
C ASN A 73 6.15 -17.46 -3.43
N ASN A 74 6.25 -16.35 -2.70
CA ASN A 74 6.06 -16.36 -1.26
C ASN A 74 4.56 -16.47 -0.95
N ASN A 75 4.19 -17.48 -0.16
CA ASN A 75 2.82 -17.77 0.23
C ASN A 75 2.57 -17.57 1.73
N THR A 76 3.50 -16.91 2.43
CA THR A 76 3.39 -16.65 3.88
C THR A 76 3.16 -15.19 4.19
N LEU A 77 3.70 -14.28 3.36
CA LEU A 77 3.62 -12.85 3.56
C LEU A 77 2.19 -12.36 3.32
N GLN A 78 1.59 -11.83 4.37
CA GLN A 78 0.23 -11.32 4.40
C GLN A 78 0.21 -9.80 4.58
N GLU A 79 1.25 -9.23 5.17
CA GLU A 79 1.34 -7.81 5.44
C GLU A 79 2.70 -7.27 5.01
N LEU A 80 2.68 -6.22 4.20
CA LEU A 80 3.86 -5.55 3.71
C LEU A 80 3.68 -4.05 3.90
N PHE A 81 4.56 -3.44 4.69
CA PHE A 81 4.51 -2.03 5.00
C PHE A 81 5.80 -1.35 4.59
N LEU A 82 5.69 -0.39 3.69
CA LEU A 82 6.79 0.27 3.00
C LEU A 82 6.69 1.80 3.09
N ASP A 83 5.99 2.29 4.11
CA ASP A 83 5.74 3.72 4.31
C ASP A 83 7.05 4.51 4.44
N GLY A 84 7.04 5.79 4.07
CA GLY A 84 8.19 6.68 4.30
C GLY A 84 9.45 6.28 3.52
N ASN A 85 9.28 5.69 2.33
CA ASN A 85 10.37 5.32 1.42
C ASN A 85 10.30 6.16 0.13
N GLN A 86 11.06 5.78 -0.90
CA GLN A 86 11.11 6.44 -2.22
C GLN A 86 10.57 5.53 -3.32
N ILE A 87 9.48 4.82 -3.04
CA ILE A 87 8.80 3.88 -3.95
C ILE A 87 7.84 4.67 -4.82
N LEU A 88 8.41 5.36 -5.81
CA LEU A 88 7.66 6.12 -6.81
C LEU A 88 6.78 5.19 -7.68
N ASP A 89 6.04 5.75 -8.64
CA ASP A 89 5.07 5.03 -9.47
C ASP A 89 5.61 3.74 -10.12
N ILE A 90 6.86 3.76 -10.61
CA ILE A 90 7.48 2.56 -11.21
C ILE A 90 7.76 1.47 -10.17
N GLY A 91 8.01 1.82 -8.91
CA GLY A 91 8.11 0.86 -7.82
C GLY A 91 6.76 0.22 -7.49
N VAL A 92 5.70 1.05 -7.50
CA VAL A 92 4.31 0.58 -7.37
C VAL A 92 3.93 -0.37 -8.49
N HIS A 93 4.36 -0.09 -9.73
CA HIS A 93 4.17 -1.00 -10.87
C HIS A 93 4.77 -2.39 -10.58
N TYR A 94 6.02 -2.47 -10.12
CA TYR A 94 6.63 -3.76 -9.79
C TYR A 94 5.88 -4.49 -8.67
N LEU A 95 5.47 -3.77 -7.63
CA LEU A 95 4.68 -4.35 -6.54
C LEU A 95 3.27 -4.77 -6.98
N SER A 96 2.65 -4.11 -7.96
CA SER A 96 1.33 -4.50 -8.43
C SER A 96 1.36 -5.85 -9.16
N LEU A 97 2.42 -6.14 -9.92
CA LEU A 97 2.56 -7.39 -10.68
C LEU A 97 2.53 -8.65 -9.80
N ILE A 98 2.98 -8.55 -8.54
CA ILE A 98 2.99 -9.70 -7.62
C ILE A 98 1.67 -9.89 -6.87
N LEU A 99 0.77 -8.89 -6.81
CA LEU A 99 -0.39 -8.96 -5.93
C LEU A 99 -1.30 -10.15 -6.28
N ASN A 100 -1.49 -10.46 -7.56
CA ASN A 100 -2.28 -11.61 -8.02
C ASN A 100 -1.69 -12.97 -7.63
N HIS A 101 -0.39 -13.03 -7.36
CA HIS A 101 0.33 -14.26 -7.03
C HIS A 101 0.70 -14.35 -5.54
N SER A 102 0.38 -13.30 -4.77
CA SER A 102 0.72 -13.18 -3.36
C SER A 102 -0.43 -13.55 -2.43
N THR A 103 -0.09 -13.85 -1.18
CA THR A 103 -1.03 -13.96 -0.05
C THR A 103 -1.27 -12.63 0.66
N LEU A 104 -0.87 -11.50 0.07
CA LEU A 104 -0.97 -10.19 0.72
C LEU A 104 -2.43 -9.80 0.96
N ILE A 105 -2.71 -9.55 2.24
CA ILE A 105 -3.96 -9.03 2.78
C ILE A 105 -3.84 -7.52 3.00
N SER A 106 -2.64 -7.06 3.34
CA SER A 106 -2.34 -5.68 3.75
C SER A 106 -1.12 -5.15 3.02
N LEU A 107 -1.28 -4.01 2.36
CA LEU A 107 -0.20 -3.28 1.72
C LEU A 107 -0.25 -1.82 2.14
N SER A 108 0.85 -1.31 2.67
CA SER A 108 1.00 0.12 2.92
C SER A 108 2.14 0.71 2.11
N LEU A 109 1.81 1.80 1.43
CA LEU A 109 2.68 2.58 0.55
C LEU A 109 2.54 4.08 0.85
N SER A 110 2.18 4.43 2.07
CA SER A 110 2.04 5.83 2.48
C SER A 110 3.38 6.56 2.34
N GLU A 111 3.36 7.88 2.13
CA GLU A 111 4.57 8.72 2.16
C GLU A 111 5.66 8.30 1.14
N ASN A 112 5.27 7.91 -0.08
CA ASN A 112 6.19 7.43 -1.13
C ASN A 112 6.19 8.28 -2.41
N ASN A 113 5.57 9.48 -2.39
CA ASN A 113 5.41 10.36 -3.55
C ASN A 113 4.70 9.71 -4.76
N ILE A 114 3.77 8.78 -4.51
CA ILE A 114 2.98 8.10 -5.55
C ILE A 114 2.02 9.09 -6.21
N THR A 115 1.94 9.08 -7.54
CA THR A 115 1.06 9.94 -8.32
C THR A 115 -0.14 9.17 -8.88
N ASP A 116 -0.92 9.80 -9.76
CA ASP A 116 -2.00 9.16 -10.51
C ASP A 116 -1.53 7.92 -11.28
N GLN A 117 -0.29 7.89 -11.78
CA GLN A 117 0.23 6.74 -12.52
C GLN A 117 0.41 5.51 -11.64
N GLY A 118 0.94 5.67 -10.42
CA GLY A 118 1.06 4.57 -9.46
C GLY A 118 -0.31 4.12 -8.94
N ALA A 119 -1.23 5.06 -8.73
CA ALA A 119 -2.62 4.74 -8.40
C ALA A 119 -3.31 3.91 -9.49
N GLU A 120 -3.08 4.22 -10.76
CA GLU A 120 -3.59 3.45 -11.90
C GLU A 120 -3.11 2.00 -11.86
N TYR A 121 -1.81 1.75 -11.62
CA TYR A 121 -1.29 0.38 -11.50
C TYR A 121 -1.94 -0.41 -10.37
N LEU A 122 -2.20 0.22 -9.22
CA LEU A 122 -2.90 -0.39 -8.10
C LEU A 122 -4.39 -0.61 -8.39
N ALA A 123 -5.05 0.33 -9.04
CA ALA A 123 -6.45 0.18 -9.43
C ALA A 123 -6.60 -0.96 -10.44
N GLU A 124 -5.73 -1.04 -11.45
CA GLU A 124 -5.80 -2.06 -12.50
C GLU A 124 -5.68 -3.47 -11.93
N ILE A 125 -4.70 -3.71 -11.06
CA ILE A 125 -4.51 -5.03 -10.46
C ILE A 125 -5.65 -5.43 -9.51
N LEU A 126 -6.32 -4.46 -8.86
CA LEU A 126 -7.50 -4.73 -8.04
C LEU A 126 -8.68 -5.29 -8.85
N LYS A 127 -8.72 -5.13 -10.18
CA LYS A 127 -9.73 -5.79 -11.02
C LYS A 127 -9.69 -7.30 -10.87
N THR A 128 -8.50 -7.89 -10.72
CA THR A 128 -8.30 -9.34 -10.65
C THR A 128 -7.88 -9.83 -9.28
N ASN A 129 -7.21 -9.01 -8.48
CA ASN A 129 -6.77 -9.41 -7.15
C ASN A 129 -7.99 -9.65 -6.24
N ARG A 130 -7.95 -10.76 -5.50
CA ARG A 130 -9.01 -11.17 -4.56
C ARG A 130 -8.48 -11.42 -3.14
N THR A 131 -7.22 -11.14 -2.87
CA THR A 131 -6.56 -11.38 -1.58
C THR A 131 -6.42 -10.11 -0.76
N LEU A 132 -6.11 -8.97 -1.40
CA LEU A 132 -5.91 -7.71 -0.72
C LEU A 132 -7.21 -7.22 -0.08
N ARG A 133 -7.11 -6.83 1.19
CA ARG A 133 -8.21 -6.28 2.00
C ARG A 133 -7.93 -4.86 2.45
N ARG A 134 -6.66 -4.51 2.67
CA ARG A 134 -6.26 -3.21 3.24
C ARG A 134 -5.17 -2.57 2.41
N LEU A 135 -5.42 -1.33 1.98
CA LEU A 135 -4.49 -0.52 1.21
C LEU A 135 -4.37 0.86 1.83
N TRP A 136 -3.16 1.24 2.23
CA TRP A 136 -2.84 2.57 2.72
C TRP A 136 -1.95 3.30 1.72
N LEU A 137 -2.38 4.50 1.37
CA LEU A 137 -1.74 5.42 0.43
C LEU A 137 -1.72 6.85 1.01
N TYR A 138 -1.72 6.96 2.34
CA TYR A 138 -1.69 8.24 3.06
C TYR A 138 -0.51 9.10 2.59
N HIS A 139 -0.73 10.40 2.48
CA HIS A 139 0.31 11.40 2.20
C HIS A 139 1.16 11.06 0.96
N ASN A 140 0.47 10.82 -0.15
CA ASN A 140 1.05 10.72 -1.48
C ASN A 140 0.59 11.92 -2.35
N ARG A 141 0.86 11.85 -3.66
CA ARG A 141 0.53 12.87 -4.66
C ARG A 141 -0.55 12.37 -5.64
N ILE A 142 -1.45 11.52 -5.17
CA ILE A 142 -2.57 11.02 -5.97
C ILE A 142 -3.56 12.18 -6.18
N GLY A 143 -4.00 12.36 -7.41
CA GLY A 143 -4.95 13.37 -7.84
C GLY A 143 -6.30 12.78 -8.23
N ASP A 144 -7.13 13.63 -8.84
CA ASP A 144 -8.47 13.25 -9.26
C ASP A 144 -8.50 12.10 -10.28
N HIS A 145 -7.47 11.98 -11.14
CA HIS A 145 -7.41 10.89 -12.11
C HIS A 145 -7.23 9.54 -11.42
N GLY A 146 -6.24 9.40 -10.53
CA GLY A 146 -6.00 8.19 -9.76
C GLY A 146 -7.18 7.84 -8.85
N MET A 147 -7.79 8.85 -8.21
CA MET A 147 -9.02 8.65 -7.42
C MET A 147 -10.18 8.13 -8.28
N LYS A 148 -10.38 8.68 -9.49
CA LYS A 148 -11.40 8.18 -10.43
C LYS A 148 -11.14 6.75 -10.88
N MET A 149 -9.87 6.35 -11.05
CA MET A 149 -9.51 4.97 -11.37
C MET A 149 -9.89 4.03 -10.23
N PHE A 150 -9.49 4.32 -9.00
CA PHE A 150 -9.92 3.54 -7.83
C PHE A 150 -11.44 3.46 -7.72
N ALA A 151 -12.14 4.59 -7.84
CA ALA A 151 -13.59 4.66 -7.75
C ALA A 151 -14.27 3.79 -8.82
N ASN A 152 -13.82 3.86 -10.07
CA ASN A 152 -14.37 3.04 -11.16
C ASN A 152 -14.15 1.54 -10.92
N ILE A 153 -12.96 1.13 -10.45
CA ILE A 153 -12.67 -0.29 -10.20
C ILE A 153 -13.43 -0.83 -8.99
N LEU A 154 -13.51 -0.06 -7.90
CA LEU A 154 -14.27 -0.44 -6.72
C LEU A 154 -15.78 -0.46 -6.99
N THR A 155 -16.27 0.37 -7.92
CA THR A 155 -17.68 0.35 -8.35
C THR A 155 -18.00 -0.92 -9.15
N LYS A 156 -17.12 -1.32 -10.08
CA LYS A 156 -17.48 -2.28 -11.15
C LYS A 156 -16.87 -3.67 -11.00
N HIS A 157 -15.75 -3.81 -10.29
CA HIS A 157 -14.91 -5.01 -10.41
C HIS A 157 -14.44 -5.56 -9.07
N ASN A 158 -13.97 -4.71 -8.15
CA ASN A 158 -13.38 -5.19 -6.90
C ASN A 158 -14.43 -5.29 -5.79
N THR A 159 -14.59 -6.50 -5.26
CA THR A 159 -15.51 -6.83 -4.15
C THR A 159 -14.77 -7.37 -2.94
N THR A 160 -13.47 -7.10 -2.82
CA THR A 160 -12.62 -7.66 -1.76
C THR A 160 -11.94 -6.61 -0.89
N LEU A 161 -11.61 -5.44 -1.43
CA LEU A 161 -10.98 -4.37 -0.65
C LEU A 161 -11.96 -3.86 0.40
N GLU A 162 -11.52 -3.80 1.66
CA GLU A 162 -12.33 -3.41 2.82
C GLU A 162 -11.87 -2.08 3.42
N TRP A 163 -10.59 -1.73 3.24
CA TRP A 163 -9.96 -0.54 3.80
C TRP A 163 -9.15 0.15 2.70
N LEU A 164 -9.49 1.42 2.41
CA LEU A 164 -8.71 2.27 1.51
C LEU A 164 -8.44 3.62 2.19
N ASP A 165 -7.16 3.92 2.47
CA ASP A 165 -6.74 5.18 3.06
C ASP A 165 -6.00 6.05 2.04
N LEU A 166 -6.62 7.16 1.67
CA LEU A 166 -6.11 8.19 0.76
C LEU A 166 -5.95 9.54 1.45
N ARG A 167 -5.92 9.59 2.80
CA ARG A 167 -5.73 10.84 3.56
C ARG A 167 -4.51 11.61 3.07
N SER A 168 -4.59 12.93 3.13
CA SER A 168 -3.50 13.84 2.75
C SER A 168 -3.01 13.72 1.31
N ASN A 169 -3.80 13.15 0.39
CA ASN A 169 -3.59 13.28 -1.06
C ASN A 169 -4.23 14.57 -1.56
N LYS A 170 -3.52 15.68 -1.38
CA LYS A 170 -4.03 17.05 -1.58
C LYS A 170 -4.43 17.39 -3.02
N LEU A 171 -4.07 16.57 -4.00
CA LEU A 171 -4.44 16.77 -5.40
C LEU A 171 -5.82 16.17 -5.74
N ILE A 172 -6.45 15.45 -4.81
CA ILE A 172 -7.84 15.01 -4.94
C ILE A 172 -8.76 16.18 -4.59
N THR A 173 -9.59 16.59 -5.55
CA THR A 173 -10.47 17.75 -5.47
C THR A 173 -11.92 17.38 -5.77
N ASP A 174 -12.81 18.38 -5.82
CA ASP A 174 -14.22 18.21 -6.15
C ASP A 174 -14.46 17.56 -7.51
N VAL A 175 -13.46 17.59 -8.41
CA VAL A 175 -13.51 16.95 -9.74
C VAL A 175 -13.76 15.44 -9.66
N SER A 176 -13.41 14.78 -8.56
CA SER A 176 -13.65 13.34 -8.35
C SER A 176 -14.93 13.02 -7.56
N VAL A 177 -15.69 14.02 -7.09
CA VAL A 177 -16.81 13.80 -6.16
C VAL A 177 -17.91 12.88 -6.71
N ASP A 178 -18.26 13.00 -7.99
CA ASP A 178 -19.30 12.15 -8.59
C ASP A 178 -18.85 10.69 -8.67
N ALA A 179 -17.57 10.45 -8.95
CA ALA A 179 -17.01 9.10 -8.96
C ALA A 179 -16.98 8.51 -7.53
N LEU A 180 -16.66 9.33 -6.53
CA LEU A 180 -16.70 8.94 -5.12
C LEU A 180 -18.12 8.58 -4.66
N ILE A 181 -19.12 9.37 -5.06
CA ILE A 181 -20.53 9.10 -4.76
C ILE A 181 -20.94 7.75 -5.36
N LEU A 182 -20.70 7.53 -6.65
CA LEU A 182 -21.06 6.27 -7.32
C LEU A 182 -20.37 5.06 -6.68
N MET A 183 -19.09 5.20 -6.30
CA MET A 183 -18.35 4.18 -5.60
C MET A 183 -18.95 3.89 -4.22
N ILE A 184 -19.22 4.92 -3.43
CA ILE A 184 -19.82 4.78 -2.11
C ILE A 184 -21.23 4.21 -2.22
N GLU A 185 -22.00 4.47 -3.28
CA GLU A 185 -23.34 3.89 -3.46
C GLU A 185 -23.27 2.41 -3.85
N SER A 186 -22.38 2.05 -4.77
CA SER A 186 -22.38 0.74 -5.44
C SER A 186 -21.49 -0.30 -4.77
N ASN A 187 -20.38 0.12 -4.13
CA ASN A 187 -19.46 -0.82 -3.51
C ASN A 187 -20.02 -1.33 -2.16
N HIS A 188 -19.91 -2.65 -1.93
CA HIS A 188 -20.39 -3.31 -0.72
C HIS A 188 -19.29 -4.02 0.08
N SER A 189 -18.05 -4.03 -0.42
CA SER A 189 -16.91 -4.67 0.26
C SER A 189 -16.11 -3.69 1.12
N LEU A 190 -16.01 -2.44 0.67
CA LEU A 190 -15.33 -1.37 1.35
C LEU A 190 -16.11 -1.02 2.60
N LYS A 191 -15.52 -1.30 3.75
CA LYS A 191 -16.09 -1.02 5.08
C LYS A 191 -15.59 0.31 5.60
N LYS A 192 -14.43 0.74 5.15
CA LYS A 192 -13.80 1.94 5.68
C LYS A 192 -12.98 2.66 4.62
N PHE A 193 -13.19 3.97 4.53
CA PHE A 193 -12.61 4.81 3.50
C PHE A 193 -12.18 6.14 4.10
N TRP A 194 -10.92 6.53 3.91
CA TRP A 194 -10.37 7.75 4.48
C TRP A 194 -9.79 8.66 3.41
N MET A 195 -10.13 9.93 3.51
CA MET A 195 -9.83 11.02 2.59
C MET A 195 -9.72 12.37 3.33
N GLU A 196 -9.58 12.36 4.66
CA GLU A 196 -9.27 13.58 5.41
C GLU A 196 -8.02 14.25 4.84
N TYR A 197 -8.01 15.58 4.87
CA TYR A 197 -6.92 16.41 4.34
C TYR A 197 -6.69 16.29 2.81
N CYS A 198 -7.63 15.71 2.05
CA CYS A 198 -7.77 15.97 0.62
C CYS A 198 -8.41 17.35 0.37
N ASN A 199 -8.24 17.88 -0.84
CA ASN A 199 -8.68 19.23 -1.23
C ASN A 199 -10.14 19.25 -1.75
N LEU A 200 -11.02 18.49 -1.10
CA LEU A 200 -12.46 18.57 -1.31
C LEU A 200 -13.02 19.77 -0.55
N SER A 201 -13.96 20.49 -1.18
CA SER A 201 -14.71 21.58 -0.55
C SER A 201 -15.54 21.07 0.63
N TYR A 202 -15.94 21.99 1.50
CA TYR A 202 -16.81 21.67 2.62
C TYR A 202 -18.13 21.05 2.17
N GLU A 203 -18.71 21.55 1.07
CA GLU A 203 -19.96 21.05 0.50
C GLU A 203 -19.81 19.60 0.03
N CYS A 204 -18.77 19.30 -0.75
CA CYS A 204 -18.50 17.95 -1.22
C CYS A 204 -18.26 16.97 -0.06
N LYS A 205 -17.47 17.38 0.96
CA LYS A 205 -17.27 16.58 2.17
C LYS A 205 -18.57 16.33 2.91
N ALA A 206 -19.42 17.34 3.08
CA ALA A 206 -20.72 17.20 3.73
C ALA A 206 -21.63 16.21 2.98
N LYS A 207 -21.67 16.29 1.64
CA LYS A 207 -22.42 15.37 0.79
C LYS A 207 -21.95 13.92 0.95
N LEU A 208 -20.63 13.68 0.91
CA LEU A 208 -20.05 12.34 1.09
C LEU A 208 -20.35 11.77 2.49
N ARG A 209 -20.22 12.59 3.55
CA ARG A 209 -20.57 12.17 4.92
C ARG A 209 -22.05 11.86 5.09
N GLN A 210 -22.93 12.64 4.47
CA GLN A 210 -24.37 12.38 4.49
C GLN A 210 -24.71 11.07 3.78
N LEU A 211 -24.08 10.81 2.64
CA LEU A 211 -24.20 9.53 1.93
C LEU A 211 -23.68 8.36 2.77
N ALA A 212 -22.53 8.50 3.44
CA ALA A 212 -21.98 7.44 4.28
C ALA A 212 -22.92 7.02 5.42
N LYS A 213 -23.72 7.95 5.98
CA LYS A 213 -24.70 7.65 7.05
C LYS A 213 -25.82 6.70 6.61
N SER A 214 -26.12 6.61 5.32
CA SER A 214 -27.13 5.66 4.82
C SER A 214 -26.57 4.25 4.64
N LYS A 215 -25.25 4.06 4.72
CA LYS A 215 -24.60 2.75 4.60
C LYS A 215 -24.38 2.11 5.96
N THR A 216 -24.83 0.87 6.09
CA THR A 216 -24.57 0.01 7.25
C THR A 216 -23.11 -0.46 7.25
N ASN A 217 -22.45 -0.41 8.41
CA ASN A 217 -21.07 -0.88 8.60
C ASN A 217 -20.03 -0.22 7.67
N PHE A 218 -20.27 1.04 7.29
CA PHE A 218 -19.36 1.85 6.50
C PHE A 218 -18.87 3.07 7.30
N GLU A 219 -17.56 3.21 7.43
CA GLU A 219 -16.91 4.36 8.06
C GLU A 219 -16.26 5.23 6.98
N LEU A 220 -16.59 6.52 6.97
CA LEU A 220 -15.99 7.51 6.09
C LEU A 220 -15.26 8.58 6.90
N GLY A 221 -13.96 8.70 6.66
CA GLY A 221 -13.18 9.89 6.98
C GLY A 221 -13.09 10.79 5.74
N ALA A 222 -13.74 11.95 5.73
CA ALA A 222 -13.68 12.95 4.65
C ALA A 222 -13.84 14.33 5.26
#